data_AF-Q1IE79-F1
#
_entry.id   AF-Q1IE79-F1
#
_cell.length_a   1.000
_cell.length_b   1.000
_cell.length_c   1.000
_cell.angle_alpha   90.00
_cell.angle_beta   90.00
_cell.angle_gamma   90.00
#
_symmetry.space_group_name_H-M   'P 1'
#
loop_
_entity.id
_entity.type
_entity.pdbx_description
1 polymer ?
#
loop_
_entity_poly.entity_id
_entity_poly.type
_entity_poly.pdbx_seq_one_letter_code
_entity_poly.pdbx_strand_id
1 'polypeptide(L)' 'MLKIVPDPPHHPHSLEDTLIQATEYALCALTVAHQAVHAQPRSPATILMMASIHEVESLRLLLESALIQVQMSAQPQTLH' A
#
# COMPACT_ATOMS: atom_id res chain seq x y z
N MET A 1 25.45 -30.13 15.76
CA MET A 1 24.12 -30.26 15.14
C MET A 1 23.41 -28.92 15.27
N LEU A 2 23.16 -28.24 14.15
CA LEU A 2 22.35 -27.01 14.14
C LEU A 2 20.89 -27.45 14.25
N LYS A 3 20.24 -27.18 15.38
CA LYS A 3 18.78 -27.32 15.45
C LYS A 3 18.20 -26.35 14.44
N ILE A 4 17.40 -26.83 13.50
CA ILE A 4 16.58 -25.99 12.64
C ILE A 4 15.59 -25.31 13.60
N VAL A 5 15.91 -24.09 14.00
CA VAL A 5 15.00 -23.24 14.77
C VAL A 5 14.02 -22.69 13.73
N PRO A 6 12.70 -22.91 13.90
CA PRO A 6 11.72 -22.27 13.04
C PRO A 6 11.94 -20.76 13.13
N ASP A 7 11.86 -20.06 11.99
CA ASP A 7 11.93 -18.61 12.02
C ASP A 7 10.91 -18.07 13.04
N PRO A 8 11.29 -17.07 13.86
CA PRO A 8 10.36 -16.49 14.81
C PRO A 8 9.12 -16.00 14.06
N PRO A 9 7.93 -16.08 14.69
CA PRO A 9 6.70 -15.62 14.05
C PRO A 9 6.92 -14.21 13.51
N HIS A 10 6.70 -14.05 12.19
CA HIS A 10 6.75 -12.74 11.55
C HIS A 10 5.75 -11.87 12.30
N HIS A 11 6.25 -10.85 13.01
CA HIS A 11 5.38 -9.99 13.82
C HIS A 11 4.42 -9.31 12.86
N PRO A 12 3.10 -9.53 12.96
CA PRO A 12 2.08 -8.96 12.06
C PRO A 12 1.89 -7.43 12.25
N HIS A 13 2.90 -6.77 12.81
CA HIS A 13 2.94 -5.37 13.17
C HIS A 13 4.20 -4.68 12.61
N SER A 14 4.88 -5.32 11.64
CA SER A 14 5.94 -4.63 10.91
C SER A 14 5.35 -3.43 10.17
N LEU A 15 6.11 -2.35 10.12
CA LEU A 15 5.77 -1.20 9.27
C LEU A 15 5.65 -1.64 7.81
N GLU A 16 6.46 -2.61 7.37
CA GLU A 16 6.40 -3.19 6.03
C GLU A 16 5.03 -3.80 5.73
N ASP A 17 4.56 -4.72 6.58
CA ASP A 17 3.24 -5.37 6.44
C ASP A 17 2.11 -4.33 6.44
N THR A 18 2.24 -3.30 7.28
CA THR A 18 1.26 -2.20 7.36
C THR A 18 1.21 -1.40 6.05
N LEU A 19 2.36 -1.11 5.44
CA LEU A 19 2.45 -0.38 4.17
C LEU A 19 1.93 -1.22 3.00
N ILE A 20 2.21 -2.54 2.99
CA ILE A 20 1.64 -3.49 2.03
C ILE A 20 0.11 -3.47 2.15
N GLN A 21 -0.41 -3.65 3.36
CA GLN A 21 -1.86 -3.65 3.61
C GLN A 21 -2.52 -2.32 3.24
N ALA A 22 -1.88 -1.19 3.53
CA ALA A 22 -2.37 0.14 3.15
C ALA A 22 -2.43 0.31 1.63
N THR A 23 -1.46 -0.24 0.90
CA THR A 23 -1.42 -0.22 -0.57
C THR A 23 -2.59 -1.02 -1.15
N GLU A 24 -2.89 -2.19 -0.60
CA GLU A 24 -4.05 -3.00 -1.00
C GLU A 24 -5.38 -2.27 -0.76
N TYR A 25 -5.52 -1.59 0.39
CA TYR A 25 -6.70 -0.77 0.65
C TYR A 25 -6.83 0.42 -0.31
N ALA A 26 -5.73 1.07 -0.67
CA ALA A 26 -5.74 2.15 -1.67
C ALA A 26 -6.20 1.63 -3.04
N LEU A 27 -5.73 0.45 -3.46
CA LEU A 27 -6.14 -0.18 -4.72
C LEU A 27 -7.64 -0.54 -4.71
N CYS A 28 -8.13 -1.08 -3.59
CA CYS A 28 -9.55 -1.36 -3.41
C CYS A 28 -10.39 -0.08 -3.51
N ALA A 29 -9.98 0.99 -2.83
CA ALA A 29 -10.65 2.29 -2.87
C ALA A 29 -10.69 2.87 -4.30
N LEU A 30 -9.59 2.78 -5.06
CA LEU A 30 -9.54 3.18 -6.47
C LEU A 30 -10.53 2.39 -7.31
N THR A 31 -10.57 1.07 -7.14
CA THR A 31 -11.47 0.19 -7.89
C THR A 31 -12.93 0.57 -7.64
N VAL A 32 -13.31 0.77 -6.37
CA VAL A 32 -14.67 1.19 -5.98
C VAL A 32 -15.00 2.58 -6.53
N ALA A 33 -14.05 3.53 -6.47
CA ALA A 33 -14.25 4.88 -6.98
C ALA A 33 -14.42 4.89 -8.51
N HIS A 34 -13.61 4.14 -9.25
CA HIS A 34 -13.75 3.97 -10.70
C HIS A 34 -15.12 3.37 -11.05
N GLN A 35 -15.54 2.33 -10.34
CA GLN A 35 -16.86 1.72 -10.53
C GLN A 35 -18.00 2.71 -10.25
N ALA A 36 -17.89 3.53 -9.20
CA ALA A 36 -18.88 4.56 -8.87
C ALA A 36 -18.99 5.64 -9.97
N VAL A 37 -17.86 6.08 -10.53
CA VAL A 37 -17.82 7.00 -11.68
C VAL A 37 -18.52 6.39 -12.89
N HIS A 38 -18.25 5.11 -13.19
CA HIS A 38 -18.88 4.41 -14.30
C HIS A 38 -20.38 4.20 -14.10
N ALA A 39 -20.84 3.93 -12.88
CA ALA A 39 -22.25 3.70 -12.57
C ALA A 39 -23.10 4.97 -12.75
N GLN A 40 -22.56 6.14 -12.40
CA GLN A 40 -23.29 7.42 -12.53
C GLN A 40 -22.36 8.52 -13.07
N PRO A 41 -22.11 8.59 -14.39
CA PRO A 41 -21.06 9.45 -14.96
C PRO A 41 -21.39 10.95 -15.04
N ARG A 42 -22.63 11.37 -14.81
CA ARG A 42 -23.10 12.76 -14.98
C ARG A 42 -23.60 13.41 -13.69
N SER A 43 -23.19 12.91 -12.52
CA SER A 43 -23.58 13.52 -11.25
C SER A 43 -22.52 14.53 -10.77
N PRO A 44 -22.89 15.57 -9.99
CA PRO A 44 -21.91 16.41 -9.31
C PRO A 44 -20.95 15.61 -8.41
N ALA A 45 -21.42 14.50 -7.85
CA ALA A 45 -20.60 13.58 -7.06
C ALA A 45 -19.52 12.88 -7.89
N THR A 46 -19.70 12.72 -9.21
CA THR A 46 -18.71 12.14 -10.11
C THR A 46 -17.45 12.98 -10.18
N ILE A 47 -17.58 14.32 -10.17
CA ILE A 47 -16.41 15.23 -10.17
C ILE A 47 -15.61 15.05 -8.89
N LEU A 48 -16.29 14.99 -7.74
CA LEU A 48 -15.65 14.73 -6.44
C LEU A 48 -15.00 13.34 -6.40
N MET A 49 -15.62 12.34 -7.02
CA MET A 49 -15.08 10.98 -7.12
C MET A 49 -13.83 10.94 -8.00
N MET A 50 -13.82 11.63 -9.14
CA MET A 50 -12.63 11.74 -10.00
C MET A 50 -11.46 12.45 -9.29
N ALA A 51 -11.74 13.49 -8.50
CA ALA A 51 -10.71 14.10 -7.66
C ALA A 51 -10.20 13.12 -6.60
N SER A 52 -11.11 12.38 -5.95
CA SER A 52 -10.74 11.36 -4.96
C SER A 52 -9.88 10.24 -5.57
N ILE A 53 -10.17 9.82 -6.81
CA ILE A 53 -9.34 8.87 -7.55
C ILE A 53 -7.90 9.38 -7.66
N HIS A 54 -7.72 10.62 -8.10
CA HIS A 54 -6.39 11.22 -8.25
C HIS A 54 -5.60 11.31 -6.94
N GLU A 55 -6.27 11.70 -5.85
CA GLU A 55 -5.66 11.78 -4.52
C GLU A 55 -5.27 10.38 -4.00
N VAL A 56 -6.11 9.37 -4.23
CA VAL A 56 -5.83 7.99 -3.80
C VAL A 56 -4.73 7.34 -4.66
N GLU A 57 -4.64 7.66 -5.95
CA GLU A 57 -3.51 7.25 -6.81
C GLU A 57 -2.20 7.83 -6.29
N SER A 58 -2.19 9.12 -5.95
CA SER A 58 -1.02 9.79 -5.38
C SER A 58 -0.63 9.19 -4.03
N LEU A 59 -1.62 8.90 -3.16
CA LEU A 59 -1.41 8.19 -1.91
C LEU A 59 -0.77 6.81 -2.13
N ARG A 60 -1.23 6.03 -3.12
CA ARG A 60 -0.67 4.71 -3.44
C ARG A 60 0.82 4.81 -3.80
N LEU A 61 1.19 5.78 -4.63
CA LEU A 61 2.60 6.00 -5.00
C LEU A 61 3.47 6.38 -3.79
N LEU A 62 2.94 7.17 -2.86
CA LEU A 62 3.64 7.50 -1.61
C LEU A 62 3.82 6.26 -0.71
N LEU A 63 2.81 5.39 -0.63
CA LEU A 63 2.90 4.13 0.12
C LEU A 63 3.94 3.18 -0.49
N GLU A 64 3.96 3.05 -1.82
CA GLU A 64 4.99 2.26 -2.52
C GLU A 64 6.40 2.82 -2.30
N SER A 65 6.56 4.14 -2.34
CA SER A 65 7.84 4.79 -2.03
C SER A 65 8.26 4.55 -0.59
N ALA A 66 7.33 4.66 0.37
CA ALA A 66 7.61 4.38 1.78
C ALA A 66 8.02 2.91 1.99
N LEU A 67 7.38 1.98 1.28
CA LEU A 67 7.71 0.56 1.35
C LEU A 67 9.15 0.30 0.89
N ILE A 68 9.56 0.89 -0.23
CA ILE A 68 10.94 0.80 -0.75
C ILE A 68 11.94 1.33 0.29
N GLN A 69 11.65 2.46 0.92
CA GLN A 69 12.53 3.06 1.94
C GLN A 69 12.68 2.16 3.18
N VAL A 70 11.61 1.52 3.61
CA VAL A 70 11.63 0.55 4.72
C VAL A 70 12.50 -0.66 4.36
N GLN A 71 12.33 -1.21 3.16
CA GLN A 71 13.12 -2.35 2.68
C GLN A 71 14.61 -2.02 2.54
N MET A 72 14.95 -0.83 2.03
CA MET A 72 16.34 -0.38 1.95
C MET A 72 16.98 -0.21 3.33
N SER A 73 16.22 0.28 4.31
CA SER A 73 16.70 0.46 5.69
C SER A 73 16.88 -0.85 6.43
N ALA A 74 16.13 -1.90 6.06
CA ALA A 74 16.23 -3.23 6.62
C ALA A 74 17.42 -4.04 6.08
N GLN A 75 18.07 -3.58 5.00
CA GLN A 75 19.20 -4.29 4.41
C GLN A 75 20.44 -4.12 5.32
N PRO A 76 20.98 -5.21 5.91
CA PRO A 76 22.13 -5.09 6.79
C PRO A 76 23.31 -4.56 5.97
N GLN A 77 23.91 -3.46 6.46
CA GLN A 77 25.18 -2.97 5.94
C GLN A 77 26.14 -4.15 5.92
N THR A 78 26.51 -4.62 4.72
CA THR A 78 27.59 -5.58 4.55
C THR A 78 28.86 -4.89 5.02
N LEU A 79 29.18 -5.08 6.30
CA LEU A 79 30.41 -4.65 6.92
C LEU A 79 31.55 -5.36 6.18
N HIS A 80 32.20 -4.62 5.27
CA HIS A 80 33.43 -5.00 4.59
C HIS A 80 34.64 -4.56 5.41
#